data_AF-A0A246AL24-F1
#
_entry.id   AF-A0A246AL24-F1
#
_cell.length_a   1.000
_cell.length_b   1.000
_cell.length_c   1.000
_cell.angle_alpha   90.00
_cell.angle_beta   90.00
_cell.angle_gamma   90.00
#
_symmetry.space_group_name_H-M   'P 1'
#
loop_
_entity.id
_entity.type
_entity.pdbx_description
1 polymer ?
#
loop_
_entity_poly.entity_id
_entity_poly.type
_entity_poly.pdbx_seq_one_letter_code
_entity_poly.pdbx_strand_id
1 'polypeptide(L)'
;MTDISEILAFSKNKTRVLLCTSHPSVAKLVMAVLDFYSKEADFFSIHGVSRNSGSDFVVFETSDLQKAAAFQPNIVLISEEINPDQILSVLQNITPGGVLVYPEKFAGVVESAENYFRKLPFTVSEFKRNDDHFVLNTEMGSIPLLSGDENLIQNIEGIKLLCQQFGVMEEEFYEPVMSFE
;
A
#
# COMPACT_ATOMS: atom_id res chain seq x y z
N MET A 1 19.82 -7.33 5.56
CA MET A 1 19.19 -6.31 4.70
C MET A 1 18.73 -7.05 3.45
N THR A 2 17.46 -7.00 3.10
CA THR A 2 16.91 -7.76 1.95
C THR A 2 17.56 -7.26 0.66
N ASP A 3 18.17 -8.17 -0.10
CA ASP A 3 18.80 -7.85 -1.39
C ASP A 3 17.72 -7.76 -2.47
N ILE A 4 17.60 -6.60 -3.10
CA ILE A 4 16.62 -6.35 -4.17
C ILE A 4 16.78 -7.33 -5.33
N SER A 5 18.01 -7.78 -5.61
CA SER A 5 18.33 -8.73 -6.67
C SER A 5 17.66 -10.09 -6.44
N GLU A 6 17.60 -10.53 -5.18
CA GLU A 6 16.92 -11.76 -4.79
C GLU A 6 15.39 -11.64 -4.96
N ILE A 7 14.82 -10.50 -4.54
CA ILE A 7 13.38 -10.24 -4.71
C ILE A 7 13.01 -10.20 -6.20
N LEU A 8 13.83 -9.55 -7.03
CA LEU A 8 13.62 -9.49 -8.48
C LEU A 8 13.69 -10.88 -9.13
N ALA A 9 14.66 -11.71 -8.75
CA ALA A 9 14.76 -13.08 -9.23
C ALA A 9 13.53 -13.91 -8.82
N PHE A 10 13.09 -13.77 -7.56
CA PHE A 10 11.93 -14.47 -7.02
C PHE A 10 10.61 -14.04 -7.68
N SER A 11 10.47 -12.76 -7.99
CA SER A 11 9.24 -12.16 -8.52
C SER A 11 9.15 -12.13 -10.04
N LYS A 12 10.09 -12.77 -10.76
CA LYS A 12 10.22 -12.68 -12.23
C LYS A 12 8.91 -12.92 -13.01
N ASN A 13 8.07 -13.84 -12.54
CA ASN A 13 6.81 -14.22 -13.18
C ASN A 13 5.58 -13.89 -12.31
N LYS A 14 5.72 -12.94 -11.39
CA LYS A 14 4.67 -12.55 -10.43
C LYS A 14 4.34 -11.08 -10.59
N THR A 15 3.14 -10.70 -10.19
CA THR A 15 2.72 -9.30 -10.04
C THR A 15 3.48 -8.68 -8.88
N ARG A 16 4.30 -7.68 -9.16
CA ARG A 16 5.08 -6.94 -8.16
C ARG A 16 4.25 -5.80 -7.59
N VAL A 17 4.06 -5.82 -6.28
CA VAL A 17 3.32 -4.82 -5.53
C VAL A 17 4.29 -4.10 -4.59
N LEU A 18 4.44 -2.79 -4.74
CA LEU A 18 5.30 -1.96 -3.90
C LEU A 18 4.45 -1.25 -2.85
N LEU A 19 4.81 -1.39 -1.58
CA LEU A 19 4.37 -0.51 -0.51
C LEU A 19 5.51 0.45 -0.20
N CYS A 20 5.44 1.66 -0.76
CA CYS A 20 6.40 2.70 -0.49
C CYS A 20 5.99 3.45 0.78
N THR A 21 6.45 2.93 1.92
CA THR A 21 6.08 3.39 3.26
C THR A 21 7.27 3.28 4.19
N SER A 22 7.38 4.21 5.13
CA SER A 22 8.30 4.12 6.27
C SER A 22 7.62 3.59 7.53
N HIS A 23 6.29 3.47 7.51
CA HIS A 23 5.48 2.99 8.62
C HIS A 23 5.04 1.54 8.40
N PRO A 24 5.52 0.61 9.23
CA PRO A 24 5.16 -0.81 9.13
C PRO A 24 3.68 -1.10 9.33
N SER A 25 2.95 -0.23 10.04
CA SER A 25 1.51 -0.39 10.29
C SER A 25 0.70 -0.38 9.00
N VAL A 26 1.10 0.40 7.99
CA VAL A 26 0.50 0.39 6.65
C VAL A 26 0.60 -1.00 6.03
N ALA A 27 1.80 -1.59 6.01
CA ALA A 27 2.02 -2.91 5.43
C ALA A 27 1.34 -4.02 6.24
N LYS A 28 1.33 -3.91 7.57
CA LYS A 28 0.63 -4.86 8.46
C LYS A 28 -0.88 -4.85 8.23
N LEU A 29 -1.49 -3.68 8.00
CA LEU A 29 -2.91 -3.63 7.69
C LEU A 29 -3.21 -4.27 6.34
N VAL A 30 -2.39 -4.00 5.30
CA VAL A 30 -2.51 -4.70 4.00
C VAL A 30 -2.46 -6.22 4.20
N MET A 31 -1.45 -6.72 4.92
CA MET A 31 -1.31 -8.14 5.24
C MET A 31 -2.56 -8.69 5.95
N ALA A 32 -3.02 -8.02 7.02
CA ALA A 32 -4.17 -8.45 7.78
C ALA A 32 -5.46 -8.53 6.94
N VAL A 33 -5.69 -7.55 6.06
CA VAL A 33 -6.84 -7.56 5.14
C VAL A 33 -6.75 -8.71 4.15
N LEU A 34 -5.58 -8.94 3.55
CA LEU A 34 -5.38 -10.04 2.61
C LEU A 34 -5.54 -11.41 3.29
N ASP A 35 -4.96 -11.58 4.48
CA ASP A 35 -5.08 -12.81 5.27
C ASP A 35 -6.54 -13.09 5.66
N PHE A 36 -7.29 -12.05 6.07
CA PHE A 36 -8.71 -12.17 6.42
C PHE A 36 -9.54 -12.75 5.27
N TYR A 37 -9.26 -12.33 4.03
CA TYR A 37 -9.95 -12.81 2.83
C TYR A 37 -9.23 -13.96 2.10
N SER A 38 -8.24 -14.60 2.74
CA SER A 38 -7.46 -15.71 2.17
C SER A 38 -6.83 -15.36 0.81
N LYS A 39 -6.40 -14.12 0.64
CA LYS A 39 -5.69 -13.64 -0.55
C LYS A 39 -4.19 -13.84 -0.33
N GLU A 40 -3.63 -14.86 -0.98
CA GLU A 40 -2.21 -15.16 -0.83
C GLU A 40 -1.32 -14.11 -1.54
N ALA A 41 -0.32 -13.61 -0.81
CA ALA A 41 0.76 -12.79 -1.36
C ALA A 41 2.09 -13.16 -0.67
N ASP A 42 3.20 -13.18 -1.41
CA ASP A 42 4.51 -13.21 -0.76
C ASP A 42 4.83 -11.83 -0.22
N PHE A 43 5.42 -11.72 0.97
CA PHE A 43 5.79 -10.45 1.58
C PHE A 43 7.28 -10.38 1.84
N PHE A 44 7.90 -9.30 1.39
CA PHE A 44 9.26 -8.91 1.71
C PHE A 44 9.21 -7.57 2.43
N SER A 45 9.47 -7.56 3.74
CA SER A 45 9.45 -6.35 4.57
C SER A 45 10.74 -6.20 5.37
N ILE A 46 10.89 -5.08 6.07
CA ILE A 46 11.96 -4.90 7.05
C ILE A 46 11.78 -5.82 8.28
N HIS A 47 10.57 -6.31 8.54
CA HIS A 47 10.22 -7.12 9.70
C HIS A 47 10.26 -8.62 9.44
N GLY A 48 10.35 -9.05 8.19
CA GLY A 48 10.40 -10.46 7.84
C GLY A 48 10.00 -10.74 6.39
N VAL A 49 10.16 -12.00 6.03
CA VAL A 49 9.76 -12.53 4.72
C VAL A 49 8.72 -13.62 4.94
N SER A 50 7.56 -13.46 4.32
CA SER A 50 6.53 -14.50 4.24
C SER A 50 6.46 -15.01 2.81
N ARG A 51 6.42 -16.33 2.62
CA ARG A 51 6.35 -16.96 1.30
C ARG A 51 5.18 -17.93 1.24
N ASN A 52 4.35 -17.77 0.22
CA ASN A 52 3.16 -18.58 -0.01
C ASN A 52 3.32 -19.36 -1.32
N SER A 53 3.18 -20.69 -1.25
CA SER A 53 3.35 -21.56 -2.41
C SER A 53 2.19 -21.39 -3.37
N GLY A 54 2.41 -20.67 -4.47
CA GLY A 54 1.38 -20.48 -5.52
C GLY A 54 0.83 -19.06 -5.61
N SER A 55 1.28 -18.13 -4.77
CA SER A 55 0.91 -16.72 -4.90
C SER A 55 1.37 -16.12 -6.23
N ASP A 56 0.46 -15.45 -6.95
CA ASP A 56 0.74 -14.64 -8.13
C ASP A 56 1.28 -13.24 -7.78
N PHE A 57 1.25 -12.86 -6.50
CA PHE A 57 1.65 -11.54 -6.02
C PHE A 57 2.90 -11.59 -5.13
N VAL A 58 3.79 -10.61 -5.31
CA VAL A 58 4.91 -10.33 -4.40
C VAL A 58 4.79 -8.89 -3.93
N VAL A 59 4.58 -8.72 -2.63
CA VAL A 59 4.57 -7.43 -1.96
C VAL A 59 5.96 -7.13 -1.41
N PHE A 60 6.48 -5.96 -1.73
CA PHE A 60 7.72 -5.42 -1.20
C PHE A 60 7.46 -4.11 -0.47
N GLU A 61 7.75 -4.08 0.83
CA GLU A 61 7.66 -2.89 1.68
C GLU A 61 9.03 -2.23 1.79
N THR A 62 9.12 -0.95 1.43
CA THR A 62 10.32 -0.14 1.64
C THR A 62 10.07 1.36 1.57
N SER A 63 10.79 2.15 2.36
CA SER A 63 10.92 3.60 2.19
C SER A 63 12.18 4.00 1.42
N ASP A 64 13.03 3.04 1.05
CA ASP A 64 14.22 3.27 0.24
C ASP A 64 13.81 3.44 -1.23
N LEU A 65 13.76 4.69 -1.69
CA LEU A 65 13.32 5.05 -3.03
C LEU A 65 14.20 4.47 -4.14
N GLN A 66 15.48 4.17 -3.86
CA GLN A 66 16.34 3.51 -4.83
C GLN A 66 15.93 2.06 -5.02
N LYS A 67 15.65 1.35 -3.92
CA LYS A 67 15.14 -0.04 -3.98
C LYS A 67 13.73 -0.10 -4.56
N ALA A 68 12.87 0.85 -4.18
CA ALA A 68 11.53 0.99 -4.71
C ALA A 68 11.54 1.15 -6.24
N ALA A 69 12.40 2.02 -6.78
CA ALA A 69 12.56 2.20 -8.21
C ALA A 69 13.14 0.95 -8.89
N ALA A 70 14.16 0.33 -8.30
CA ALA A 70 14.78 -0.89 -8.83
C ALA A 70 13.82 -2.10 -8.86
N PHE A 71 12.78 -2.10 -8.03
CA PHE A 71 11.80 -3.18 -7.96
C PHE A 71 10.91 -3.31 -9.20
N GLN A 72 10.82 -2.27 -10.04
CA GLN A 72 9.98 -2.24 -11.25
C GLN A 72 8.52 -2.72 -11.01
N PRO A 73 7.77 -2.08 -10.10
CA PRO A 73 6.47 -2.58 -9.65
C PRO A 73 5.40 -2.55 -10.74
N ASN A 74 4.41 -3.43 -10.62
CA ASN A 74 3.16 -3.40 -11.38
C ASN A 74 2.09 -2.56 -10.68
N ILE A 75 2.03 -2.67 -9.35
CA ILE A 75 1.08 -1.94 -8.50
C ILE A 75 1.89 -1.23 -7.41
N VAL A 76 1.60 0.03 -7.16
CA VAL A 76 2.31 0.86 -6.18
C VAL A 76 1.31 1.52 -5.25
N LEU A 77 1.55 1.45 -3.95
CA LEU A 77 1.03 2.39 -2.97
C LEU A 77 2.19 3.28 -2.52
N ILE A 78 2.07 4.59 -2.69
CA ILE A 78 2.94 5.57 -2.03
C ILE A 78 2.19 6.09 -0.80
N SER A 79 2.79 5.97 0.37
CA SER A 79 2.19 6.51 1.60
C SER A 79 2.38 8.02 1.72
N GLU A 80 1.49 8.64 2.48
CA GLU A 80 1.35 10.08 2.71
C GLU A 80 2.61 10.78 3.25
N GLU A 81 3.42 10.08 4.03
CA GLU A 81 4.63 10.61 4.64
C GLU A 81 5.83 10.68 3.68
N ILE A 82 5.76 10.00 2.54
CA ILE A 82 6.85 9.97 1.57
C ILE A 82 7.01 11.36 0.93
N ASN A 83 8.24 11.82 0.74
CA ASN A 83 8.46 13.12 0.12
C ASN A 83 8.13 13.07 -1.39
N PRO A 84 7.13 13.82 -1.89
CA PRO A 84 6.74 13.81 -3.30
C PRO A 84 7.88 14.23 -4.24
N ASP A 85 8.81 15.07 -3.80
CA ASP A 85 9.88 15.55 -4.67
C ASP A 85 10.90 14.45 -5.01
N GLN A 86 10.85 13.33 -4.29
CA GLN A 86 11.82 12.24 -4.42
C GLN A 86 11.27 11.01 -5.15
N ILE A 87 9.95 10.93 -5.41
CA ILE A 87 9.34 9.71 -5.96
C ILE A 87 9.46 9.57 -7.48
N LEU A 88 10.02 10.57 -8.19
CA LEU A 88 10.09 10.56 -9.65
C LEU A 88 10.76 9.30 -10.22
N SER A 89 11.83 8.83 -9.59
CA SER A 89 12.52 7.60 -10.02
C SER A 89 11.65 6.35 -9.86
N VAL A 90 10.79 6.31 -8.84
CA VAL A 90 9.82 5.23 -8.64
C VAL A 90 8.78 5.27 -9.75
N LEU A 91 8.20 6.44 -10.03
CA LEU A 91 7.20 6.63 -11.10
C LEU A 91 7.73 6.20 -12.47
N GLN A 92 8.99 6.54 -12.76
CA GLN A 92 9.67 6.19 -14.01
C GLN A 92 9.91 4.68 -14.19
N ASN A 93 9.88 3.90 -13.11
CA ASN A 93 10.09 2.46 -13.15
C ASN A 93 8.82 1.64 -12.90
N ILE A 94 7.65 2.28 -12.76
CA ILE A 94 6.38 1.55 -12.78
C ILE A 94 6.23 0.86 -14.14
N THR A 95 5.92 -0.43 -14.13
CA THR A 95 5.70 -1.22 -15.34
C THR A 95 4.56 -0.60 -16.16
N PRO A 96 4.72 -0.40 -17.49
CA PRO A 96 3.66 0.15 -18.32
C PRO A 96 2.33 -0.60 -18.18
N GLY A 97 1.24 0.16 -18.04
CA GLY A 97 -0.09 -0.39 -17.76
C GLY A 97 -0.34 -0.74 -16.28
N GLY A 98 0.62 -0.46 -15.40
CA GLY A 98 0.51 -0.67 -13.96
C GLY A 98 -0.48 0.28 -13.28
N VAL A 99 -0.50 0.23 -11.95
CA VAL A 99 -1.40 1.02 -11.09
C VAL A 99 -0.58 1.77 -10.04
N LEU A 100 -0.87 3.06 -9.88
CA LEU A 100 -0.32 3.90 -8.83
C LEU A 100 -1.46 4.39 -7.93
N VAL A 101 -1.39 4.04 -6.65
CA VAL A 101 -2.19 4.57 -5.56
C VAL A 101 -1.35 5.61 -4.80
N TYR A 102 -1.85 6.83 -4.66
CA TYR A 102 -1.06 7.95 -4.12
C TYR A 102 -1.93 9.01 -3.46
N PRO A 103 -1.40 9.81 -2.50
CA PRO A 103 -2.13 10.92 -1.92
C PRO A 103 -2.44 12.01 -2.95
N GLU A 104 -3.64 12.57 -2.91
CA GLU A 104 -4.06 13.66 -3.82
C GLU A 104 -3.06 14.83 -3.89
N LYS A 105 -2.41 15.16 -2.76
CA LYS A 105 -1.40 16.22 -2.68
C LYS A 105 -0.15 15.96 -3.54
N PHE A 106 0.08 14.74 -4.02
CA PHE A 106 1.20 14.39 -4.92
C PHE A 106 0.84 14.53 -6.41
N ALA A 107 -0.38 14.96 -6.75
CA ALA A 107 -0.83 15.09 -8.14
C ALA A 107 0.16 15.89 -9.01
N GLY A 108 0.77 16.97 -8.48
CA GLY A 108 1.73 17.77 -9.23
C GLY A 108 2.92 16.96 -9.78
N VAL A 109 3.55 16.12 -8.94
CA VAL A 109 4.67 15.28 -9.40
C VAL A 109 4.18 14.09 -10.24
N VAL A 110 3.02 13.53 -9.91
CA VAL A 110 2.45 12.38 -10.65
C VAL A 110 2.02 12.75 -12.07
N GLU A 111 1.50 13.96 -12.28
CA GLU A 111 1.15 14.45 -13.62
C GLU A 111 2.37 14.76 -14.49
N SER A 112 3.55 14.94 -13.89
CA SER A 112 4.81 15.12 -14.64
C SER A 112 5.42 13.80 -15.13
N ALA A 113 4.90 12.65 -14.71
CA ALA A 113 5.41 11.36 -15.14
C ALA A 113 5.01 11.04 -16.59
N GLU A 114 6.00 10.69 -17.42
CA GLU A 114 5.80 10.37 -18.85
C GLU A 114 5.27 8.94 -19.07
N ASN A 115 5.30 8.09 -18.04
CA ASN A 115 4.89 6.69 -18.12
C ASN A 115 3.36 6.53 -18.08
N TYR A 116 2.86 5.55 -18.82
CA TYR A 116 1.44 5.19 -18.81
C TYR A 116 1.15 4.16 -17.71
N PHE A 117 0.52 4.62 -16.63
CA PHE A 117 -0.07 3.78 -15.58
C PHE A 117 -1.41 4.38 -15.13
N ARG A 118 -2.29 3.53 -14.59
CA ARG A 118 -3.55 3.97 -13.99
C ARG A 118 -3.25 4.72 -12.69
N LYS A 119 -3.84 5.90 -12.54
CA LYS A 119 -3.70 6.77 -11.36
C LYS A 119 -4.94 6.61 -10.46
N LEU A 120 -4.72 6.31 -9.19
CA LEU A 120 -5.74 6.18 -8.14
C LEU A 120 -5.37 7.10 -6.97
N PRO A 121 -5.74 8.39 -7.04
CA PRO A 121 -5.50 9.30 -5.92
C PRO A 121 -6.38 8.91 -4.72
N PHE A 122 -5.89 9.18 -3.50
CA PHE A 122 -6.67 9.07 -2.28
C PHE A 122 -6.56 10.32 -1.41
N THR A 123 -7.64 10.63 -0.71
CA THR A 123 -7.66 11.68 0.31
C THR A 123 -7.11 11.11 1.62
N VAL A 124 -6.27 11.91 2.28
CA VAL A 124 -5.68 11.56 3.57
C VAL A 124 -6.77 11.61 4.62
N SER A 125 -7.02 10.48 5.29
CA SER A 125 -8.09 10.39 6.26
C SER A 125 -7.72 10.99 7.61
N GLU A 126 -8.71 11.64 8.23
CA GLU A 126 -8.65 12.12 9.60
C GLU A 126 -9.51 11.23 10.51
N PHE A 127 -9.13 11.14 11.78
CA PHE A 127 -9.93 10.46 12.79
C PHE A 127 -10.25 11.38 13.96
N LYS A 128 -11.31 11.02 14.68
CA LYS A 128 -11.65 11.61 15.97
C LYS A 128 -11.39 10.62 17.07
N ARG A 129 -10.84 11.10 18.18
CA ARG A 129 -10.75 10.34 19.43
C ARG A 129 -11.98 10.63 20.27
N ASN A 130 -12.72 9.60 20.68
CA ASN A 130 -13.88 9.75 21.55
C ASN A 130 -13.83 8.71 22.68
N ASP A 131 -13.63 9.18 23.92
CA ASP A 131 -13.77 8.53 25.23
C ASP A 131 -13.14 7.13 25.46
N ASP A 132 -12.57 6.48 24.45
CA ASP A 132 -11.65 5.32 24.44
C ASP A 132 -11.52 4.68 23.02
N HIS A 133 -12.22 5.20 22.01
CA HIS A 133 -12.20 4.68 20.64
C HIS A 133 -11.74 5.72 19.62
N PHE A 134 -11.15 5.24 18.52
CA PHE A 134 -10.84 6.05 17.34
C PHE A 134 -11.98 5.88 16.34
N VAL A 135 -12.42 6.97 15.70
CA VAL A 135 -13.54 6.94 14.75
C VAL A 135 -13.10 7.55 13.43
N LEU A 136 -13.20 6.76 12.37
CA LEU A 136 -13.03 7.17 10.99
C LEU A 136 -14.38 7.56 10.40
N ASN A 137 -14.48 8.73 9.75
CA ASN A 137 -15.69 9.09 9.03
C ASN A 137 -15.50 8.71 7.56
N THR A 138 -16.37 7.84 7.05
CA THR A 138 -16.40 7.45 5.64
C THR A 138 -17.71 7.87 5.01
N GLU A 139 -17.82 7.76 3.68
CA GLU A 139 -19.07 8.00 2.97
C GLU A 139 -20.19 7.03 3.36
N MET A 140 -19.82 5.85 3.90
CA MET A 140 -20.76 4.84 4.41
C MET A 140 -21.19 5.10 5.86
N GLY A 141 -20.55 6.05 6.55
CA GLY A 141 -20.81 6.39 7.94
C GLY A 141 -19.56 6.36 8.81
N SER A 142 -19.76 6.54 10.12
CA SER A 142 -18.67 6.48 11.09
C SER A 142 -18.28 5.03 11.40
N ILE A 143 -17.00 4.71 11.22
CA ILE A 143 -16.42 3.40 11.45
C ILE A 143 -15.54 3.46 12.71
N PRO A 144 -15.83 2.66 13.75
CA PRO A 144 -14.96 2.56 14.91
C PRO A 144 -13.67 1.80 14.55
N LEU A 145 -12.54 2.29 15.05
CA LEU A 145 -11.22 1.70 14.89
C LEU A 145 -10.66 1.32 16.26
N LEU A 146 -10.05 0.14 16.35
CA LEU A 146 -9.29 -0.29 17.52
C LEU A 146 -7.88 0.30 17.52
N SER A 147 -7.22 0.30 16.35
CA SER A 147 -5.91 0.95 16.19
C SER A 147 -6.02 2.47 16.15
N GLY A 148 -5.18 3.13 16.92
CA GLY A 148 -5.01 4.59 16.94
C GLY A 148 -3.77 5.07 16.19
N ASP A 149 -3.14 4.23 15.37
CA ASP A 149 -1.94 4.60 14.62
C ASP A 149 -2.30 5.63 13.53
N GLU A 150 -1.86 6.88 13.75
CA GLU A 150 -2.16 7.99 12.84
C GLU A 150 -1.65 7.73 11.42
N ASN A 151 -0.50 7.06 11.25
CA ASN A 151 0.09 6.83 9.94
C ASN A 151 -0.72 5.80 9.14
N LEU A 152 -1.24 4.78 9.83
CA LEU A 152 -2.17 3.82 9.22
C LEU A 152 -3.45 4.53 8.80
N ILE A 153 -4.03 5.33 9.70
CA ILE A 153 -5.31 6.01 9.45
C ILE A 153 -5.18 6.98 8.28
N GLN A 154 -4.14 7.81 8.26
CA GLN A 154 -3.88 8.76 7.16
C GLN A 154 -3.80 8.08 5.80
N ASN A 155 -3.34 6.82 5.77
CA ASN A 155 -3.18 6.04 4.54
C ASN A 155 -4.34 5.08 4.27
N ILE A 156 -5.40 5.04 5.09
CA ILE A 156 -6.42 3.98 5.06
C ILE A 156 -7.17 3.89 3.72
N GLU A 157 -7.46 5.02 3.08
CA GLU A 157 -8.10 5.05 1.77
C GLU A 157 -7.16 4.54 0.67
N GLY A 158 -5.87 4.85 0.75
CA GLY A 158 -4.85 4.28 -0.14
C GLY A 158 -4.70 2.77 0.04
N ILE A 159 -4.71 2.30 1.30
CA ILE A 159 -4.68 0.87 1.62
C ILE A 159 -5.92 0.17 1.05
N LYS A 160 -7.11 0.77 1.18
CA LYS A 160 -8.36 0.26 0.59
C LYS A 160 -8.25 0.09 -0.92
N LEU A 161 -7.85 1.15 -1.64
CA LEU A 161 -7.69 1.13 -3.11
C LEU A 161 -6.65 0.10 -3.56
N LEU A 162 -5.59 -0.10 -2.78
CA LEU A 162 -4.62 -1.16 -3.01
C LEU A 162 -5.23 -2.55 -2.82
N CYS A 163 -5.94 -2.80 -1.71
CA CYS A 163 -6.58 -4.09 -1.43
C CYS A 163 -7.61 -4.46 -2.50
N GLN A 164 -8.27 -3.49 -3.13
CA GLN A 164 -9.12 -3.73 -4.31
C GLN A 164 -8.35 -4.32 -5.50
N GLN A 165 -7.05 -4.04 -5.64
CA GLN A 165 -6.22 -4.66 -6.70
C GLN A 165 -5.95 -6.15 -6.43
N PHE A 166 -6.15 -6.62 -5.19
CA PHE A 166 -6.17 -8.04 -4.82
C PHE A 166 -7.58 -8.64 -4.88
N GLY A 167 -8.59 -7.86 -5.30
CA GLY A 167 -9.98 -8.27 -5.40
C GLY A 167 -10.68 -8.38 -4.05
N VAL A 168 -10.37 -7.49 -3.11
CA VAL A 168 -11.18 -7.21 -1.90
C VAL A 168 -12.18 -6.12 -2.24
N MET A 169 -13.46 -6.31 -1.93
CA MET A 169 -14.48 -5.31 -2.24
C MET A 169 -14.41 -4.12 -1.26
N GLU A 170 -14.96 -2.97 -1.66
CA GLU A 170 -14.97 -1.76 -0.81
C GLU A 170 -15.71 -1.98 0.52
N GLU A 171 -16.91 -2.57 0.45
CA GLU A 171 -17.70 -2.88 1.65
C GLU A 171 -17.04 -3.92 2.57
N GLU A 172 -16.23 -4.81 2.00
CA GLU A 172 -15.49 -5.86 2.71
C GLU A 172 -14.29 -5.28 3.46
N PHE A 173 -13.60 -4.29 2.89
CA PHE A 173 -12.35 -3.76 3.41
C PHE A 173 -12.39 -3.39 4.90
N TYR A 174 -13.48 -2.76 5.36
CA TYR A 174 -13.55 -2.25 6.73
C TYR A 174 -13.79 -3.34 7.79
N GLU A 175 -14.23 -4.54 7.40
CA GLU A 175 -14.46 -5.65 8.34
C GLU A 175 -13.19 -6.05 9.11
N PRO A 176 -12.07 -6.42 8.45
CA PRO A 176 -10.81 -6.66 9.15
C PRO A 176 -10.24 -5.41 9.83
N VAL A 177 -10.42 -4.22 9.24
CA VAL A 177 -9.92 -2.94 9.78
C VAL A 177 -10.51 -2.63 11.16
N MET A 178 -11.81 -2.87 11.37
CA MET A 178 -12.47 -2.66 12.66
C MET A 178 -11.91 -3.54 13.78
N SER A 179 -11.25 -4.65 13.43
CA SER A 179 -10.65 -5.60 14.39
C SER A 179 -9.12 -5.51 14.49
N PHE A 180 -8.49 -4.61 13.73
CA PHE A 180 -7.03 -4.47 13.65
C PHE A 180 -6.49 -3.58 14.78
N GLU A 181 -5.45 -4.06 15.48
CA GLU A 181 -4.79 -3.39 16.62
C GLU A 181 -3.40 -2.84 16.24
#